data_AF-A0A1Q3V4V8-F1
#
_entry.id   AF-A0A1Q3V4V8-F1
#
_cell.length_a   1.000
_cell.length_b   1.000
_cell.length_c   1.000
_cell.angle_alpha   90.00
_cell.angle_beta   90.00
_cell.angle_gamma   90.00
#
_symmetry.space_group_name_H-M   'P 1'
#
loop_
_entity.id
_entity.type
_entity.pdbx_description
1 polymer ?
#
loop_
_entity_poly.entity_id
_entity_poly.type
_entity_poly.pdbx_seq_one_letter_code
_entity_poly.pdbx_strand_id
1 'polypeptide(L)'
;MFRHEIIEKNAILMLVLTLLTVAIGGIVEVVPLFTIETTVEHVKGVRPYSPLEARGRDIYVREGCYTCHSQMVRALRDEVERYGHYSIAAESMYDHPFQWGSKRIGPDLARVGGKYSSDWHYAHLINAQSVVPESLMPHYAFLADTPLEVEDVVARMKAQRAVGVPYSDEDIANAAADLRAQADPAADNTDLLKRYPKAVTVPGNGQQPTEMDALVAYLQVLGTMVDFADPANEKPRQ
;
A
#
# COMPACT_ATOMS: atom_id res chain seq x y z
N MET A 1 0.54 36.45 39.69
CA MET A 1 -0.27 36.94 38.56
C MET A 1 0.64 36.97 37.34
N PHE A 2 0.40 36.11 36.35
CA PHE A 2 1.23 36.04 35.15
C PHE A 2 1.22 37.40 34.43
N ARG A 3 2.40 38.00 34.21
CA ARG A 3 2.56 39.29 33.51
C ARG A 3 2.53 39.08 32.00
N HIS A 4 1.34 38.88 31.46
CA HIS A 4 1.11 38.64 30.02
C HIS A 4 1.66 39.78 29.14
N GLU A 5 1.68 41.00 29.66
CA GLU A 5 2.23 42.17 28.96
C GLU A 5 3.69 42.01 28.49
N ILE A 6 4.50 41.20 29.18
CA ILE A 6 5.91 40.98 28.81
C ILE A 6 6.00 40.13 27.54
N ILE A 7 5.09 39.17 27.40
CA ILE A 7 5.00 38.28 26.24
C ILE A 7 4.39 39.03 25.06
N GLU A 8 3.30 39.78 25.30
CA GLU A 8 2.57 40.51 24.26
C GLU A 8 3.40 41.63 23.63
N LYS A 9 4.28 42.29 24.39
CA LYS A 9 5.14 43.37 23.89
C LYS A 9 6.44 42.89 23.24
N ASN A 10 6.76 41.60 23.32
CA ASN A 10 8.01 41.03 22.79
C ASN A 10 7.71 39.94 21.75
N ALA A 11 7.80 40.31 20.47
CA ALA A 11 7.52 39.41 19.34
C ALA A 11 8.40 38.14 19.33
N ILE A 12 9.67 38.24 19.75
CA ILE A 12 10.58 37.08 19.81
C ILE A 12 10.13 36.12 20.91
N LEU A 13 9.78 36.64 22.08
CA LEU A 13 9.30 35.82 23.20
C LEU A 13 7.98 35.13 22.84
N MET A 14 7.04 35.83 22.20
CA MET A 14 5.79 35.26 21.72
C MET A 14 6.03 34.14 20.70
N LEU A 15 6.89 34.37 19.70
CA LEU A 15 7.24 33.36 18.69
C LEU A 15 7.80 32.09 19.33
N VAL A 16 8.75 32.21 20.26
CA VAL A 16 9.38 31.07 20.94
C VAL A 16 8.34 30.29 21.75
N LEU A 17 7.49 30.97 22.52
CA LEU A 17 6.47 30.30 23.31
C LEU A 17 5.44 29.59 22.43
N THR A 18 4.98 30.21 21.35
CA THR A 18 4.07 29.57 20.40
C THR A 18 4.72 28.34 19.75
N LEU A 19 5.98 28.43 19.33
CA LEU A 19 6.70 27.29 18.76
C LEU A 19 6.79 26.14 19.76
N LEU A 20 7.15 26.42 21.02
CA LEU A 20 7.21 25.40 22.06
C LEU A 20 5.83 24.77 22.31
N THR A 21 4.77 25.56 22.38
CA THR A 21 3.41 25.06 22.60
C THR A 21 2.94 24.15 21.45
N VAL A 22 3.18 24.54 20.20
CA VAL A 22 2.80 23.71 19.02
C VAL A 22 3.66 22.44 18.94
N ALA A 23 4.95 22.53 19.25
CA ALA A 23 5.87 21.40 19.21
C ALA A 23 5.51 20.28 20.19
N ILE A 24 4.92 20.61 21.35
CA ILE A 24 4.54 19.61 22.36
C ILE A 24 3.58 18.56 21.77
N GLY A 25 2.59 18.97 20.97
CA GLY A 25 1.65 18.04 20.35
C GLY A 25 2.35 17.04 19.43
N GLY A 26 3.21 17.54 18.52
CA GLY A 26 3.99 16.68 17.63
C GLY A 26 4.94 15.75 18.38
N ILE A 27 5.59 16.23 19.44
CA ILE A 27 6.49 15.40 20.25
C ILE A 27 5.72 14.28 20.94
N VAL A 28 4.56 14.57 21.54
CA VAL A 28 3.79 13.57 22.30
C VAL A 28 3.10 12.55 21.39
N GLU A 29 2.64 12.96 20.20
CA GLU A 29 1.90 12.07 19.29
C GLU A 29 2.81 11.30 18.33
N VAL A 30 3.88 11.90 17.81
CA VAL A 30 4.68 11.31 16.71
C VAL A 30 5.93 10.60 17.23
N VAL A 31 6.66 11.19 18.17
CA VAL A 31 7.96 10.63 18.62
C VAL A 31 7.81 9.24 19.26
N PRO A 32 6.83 8.97 20.14
CA PRO A 32 6.66 7.65 20.72
C PRO A 32 6.43 6.54 19.69
N LEU A 33 5.77 6.84 18.56
CA LEU A 33 5.50 5.85 17.50
C LEU A 33 6.78 5.28 16.86
N PHE A 34 7.90 6.01 16.91
CA PHE A 34 9.21 5.48 16.47
C PHE A 34 9.88 4.56 17.49
N THR A 35 9.42 4.59 18.75
CA THR A 35 10.04 3.85 19.87
C THR A 35 9.20 2.68 20.38
N ILE A 36 7.89 2.69 20.08
CA ILE A 36 6.96 1.65 20.51
C ILE A 36 7.07 0.48 19.52
N GLU A 37 7.61 -0.64 20.00
CA GLU A 37 7.74 -1.89 19.21
C GLU A 37 6.37 -2.44 18.77
N THR A 38 5.28 -2.13 19.49
CA THR A 38 3.92 -2.61 19.19
C THR A 38 3.29 -1.95 17.96
N THR A 39 3.82 -0.82 17.47
CA THR A 39 3.35 -0.19 16.22
C THR A 39 3.80 -0.96 14.97
N VAL A 40 4.86 -1.77 15.07
CA VAL A 40 5.46 -2.49 13.94
C VAL A 40 5.87 -3.91 14.39
N GLU A 41 4.92 -4.67 14.92
CA GLU A 41 5.19 -6.11 15.13
C GLU A 41 5.33 -6.80 13.78
N HIS A 42 6.43 -7.55 13.61
CA HIS A 42 6.66 -8.31 12.38
C HIS A 42 5.74 -9.53 12.39
N VAL A 43 4.62 -9.40 11.69
CA VAL A 43 3.72 -10.52 11.45
C VAL A 43 4.35 -11.45 10.44
N LYS A 44 4.34 -12.74 10.76
CA LYS A 44 4.92 -13.77 9.90
C LYS A 44 4.21 -13.75 8.54
N GLY A 45 4.98 -13.52 7.47
CA GLY A 45 4.47 -13.55 6.09
C GLY A 45 4.30 -12.19 5.42
N VAL A 46 4.40 -11.07 6.15
CA VAL A 46 4.47 -9.74 5.52
C VAL A 46 5.84 -9.55 4.87
N ARG A 47 5.84 -9.33 3.57
CA ARG A 47 7.05 -9.12 2.75
C ARG A 47 6.99 -7.78 2.01
N PRO A 48 8.12 -7.23 1.56
CA PRO A 48 8.11 -6.16 0.58
C PRO A 48 7.29 -6.54 -0.66
N TYR A 49 6.71 -5.54 -1.30
CA TYR A 49 6.05 -5.71 -2.60
C TYR A 49 7.04 -6.28 -3.62
N SER A 50 6.54 -7.12 -4.54
CA SER A 50 7.32 -7.47 -5.72
C SER A 50 7.54 -6.21 -6.58
N PRO A 51 8.51 -6.24 -7.52
CA PRO A 51 8.74 -5.11 -8.41
C PRO A 51 7.48 -4.68 -9.19
N LEU A 52 6.67 -5.62 -9.67
CA LEU A 52 5.43 -5.32 -10.39
C LEU A 52 4.35 -4.76 -9.44
N GLU A 53 4.17 -5.35 -8.26
CA GLU A 53 3.24 -4.86 -7.22
C GLU A 53 3.61 -3.43 -6.77
N ALA A 54 4.90 -3.15 -6.59
CA ALA A 54 5.40 -1.84 -6.18
C ALA A 54 5.08 -0.78 -7.24
N ARG A 55 5.25 -1.09 -8.53
CA ARG A 55 4.86 -0.19 -9.63
C ARG A 55 3.34 -0.04 -9.72
N GLY A 56 2.58 -1.11 -9.49
CA GLY A 56 1.12 -1.06 -9.42
C GLY A 56 0.61 -0.14 -8.33
N ARG A 57 1.27 -0.15 -7.18
CA ARG A 57 1.01 0.77 -6.08
C ARG A 57 1.31 2.21 -6.47
N ASP A 58 2.41 2.48 -7.17
CA ASP A 58 2.72 3.83 -7.66
C ASP A 58 1.61 4.34 -8.60
N ILE A 59 1.09 3.47 -9.47
CA ILE A 59 -0.04 3.78 -10.36
C ILE A 59 -1.32 4.02 -9.55
N TYR A 60 -1.61 3.19 -8.55
CA TYR A 60 -2.74 3.40 -7.64
C TYR A 60 -2.70 4.79 -6.97
N VAL A 61 -1.51 5.24 -6.57
CA VAL A 61 -1.31 6.60 -6.03
C VAL A 61 -1.48 7.66 -7.12
N ARG A 62 -0.85 7.47 -8.30
CA ARG A 62 -0.91 8.42 -9.42
C ARG A 62 -2.35 8.68 -9.88
N GLU A 63 -3.14 7.61 -9.98
CA GLU A 63 -4.55 7.67 -10.39
C GLU A 63 -5.48 8.15 -9.28
N GLY A 64 -4.97 8.41 -8.08
CA GLY A 64 -5.77 8.93 -6.98
C GLY A 64 -6.84 7.96 -6.48
N CYS A 65 -6.64 6.64 -6.64
CA CYS A 65 -7.60 5.63 -6.21
C CYS A 65 -7.95 5.75 -4.71
N TYR A 66 -6.99 6.21 -3.90
CA TYR A 66 -7.13 6.49 -2.47
C TYR A 66 -8.18 7.58 -2.13
N THR A 67 -8.60 8.39 -3.11
CA THR A 67 -9.65 9.41 -2.92
C THR A 67 -11.05 8.82 -2.84
N CYS A 68 -11.23 7.61 -3.37
CA CYS A 68 -12.49 6.86 -3.41
C CYS A 68 -12.46 5.60 -2.57
N HIS A 69 -11.29 4.98 -2.42
CA HIS A 69 -11.11 3.70 -1.76
C HIS A 69 -10.20 3.84 -0.54
N SER A 70 -10.56 3.16 0.54
CA SER A 70 -9.67 3.00 1.69
C SER A 70 -8.97 1.65 1.68
N GLN A 71 -7.83 1.57 2.35
CA GLN A 71 -7.16 0.33 2.68
C GLN A 71 -6.97 0.22 4.20
N MET A 72 -8.06 0.28 4.95
CA MET A 72 -8.05 0.14 6.41
C MET A 72 -9.41 -0.33 6.90
N VAL A 73 -9.54 -1.63 7.17
CA VAL A 73 -10.74 -2.22 7.75
C VAL A 73 -10.76 -1.95 9.25
N ARG A 74 -11.82 -1.32 9.75
CA ARG A 74 -11.97 -1.01 11.18
C ARG A 74 -12.39 -2.25 11.96
N ALA A 75 -12.04 -2.29 13.25
CA ALA A 75 -12.41 -3.36 14.18
C ALA A 75 -13.89 -3.29 14.63
N LEU A 76 -14.80 -3.08 13.69
CA LEU A 76 -16.24 -3.12 13.89
C LEU A 76 -16.79 -4.38 13.22
N ARG A 77 -17.77 -5.02 13.86
CA ARG A 77 -18.34 -6.28 13.36
C ARG A 77 -18.89 -6.17 11.94
N ASP A 78 -19.57 -5.08 11.62
CA ASP A 78 -20.17 -4.82 10.31
C ASP A 78 -19.10 -4.64 9.21
N GLU A 79 -17.95 -4.04 9.54
CA GLU A 79 -16.82 -3.96 8.62
C GLU A 79 -16.16 -5.31 8.40
N VAL A 80 -16.01 -6.08 9.48
CA VAL A 80 -15.40 -7.41 9.40
C VAL A 80 -16.25 -8.36 8.56
N GLU A 81 -17.57 -8.34 8.73
CA GLU A 81 -18.50 -9.12 7.90
C GLU A 81 -18.47 -8.70 6.42
N ARG A 82 -18.22 -7.42 6.13
CA ARG A 82 -18.21 -6.89 4.75
C ARG A 82 -16.89 -7.09 4.02
N TYR A 83 -15.78 -6.84 4.69
CA TYR A 83 -14.45 -6.73 4.09
C TYR A 83 -13.51 -7.86 4.51
N GLY A 84 -13.72 -8.50 5.67
CA GLY A 84 -12.82 -9.49 6.24
C GLY A 84 -12.11 -8.97 7.48
N HIS A 85 -11.07 -9.67 7.96
CA HIS A 85 -10.37 -9.32 9.20
C HIS A 85 -9.93 -7.84 9.21
N TYR A 86 -10.06 -7.18 10.37
CA TYR A 86 -9.65 -5.78 10.53
C TYR A 86 -8.17 -5.58 10.19
N SER A 87 -7.80 -4.38 9.74
CA SER A 87 -6.41 -4.09 9.38
C SER A 87 -5.52 -4.02 10.62
N ILE A 88 -4.34 -4.61 10.53
CA ILE A 88 -3.31 -4.52 11.59
C ILE A 88 -2.14 -3.67 11.09
N ALA A 89 -1.45 -3.00 12.02
CA ALA A 89 -0.39 -2.04 11.67
C ALA A 89 0.75 -2.66 10.85
N ALA A 90 1.05 -3.94 11.11
CA ALA A 90 2.07 -4.71 10.40
C ALA A 90 1.86 -4.77 8.88
N GLU A 91 0.62 -4.71 8.40
CA GLU A 91 0.33 -4.83 6.96
C GLU A 91 0.78 -3.62 6.15
N SER A 92 0.83 -2.45 6.79
CA SER A 92 1.25 -1.20 6.16
C SER A 92 2.69 -0.82 6.49
N MET A 93 3.48 -1.71 7.10
CA MET A 93 4.85 -1.38 7.52
C MET A 93 5.79 -1.00 6.37
N TYR A 94 5.52 -1.50 5.16
CA TYR A 94 6.29 -1.18 3.95
C TYR A 94 5.59 -0.17 3.03
N ASP A 95 4.49 0.43 3.50
CA ASP A 95 3.75 1.41 2.71
C ASP A 95 4.36 2.82 2.86
N HIS A 96 5.14 3.21 1.86
CA HIS A 96 5.66 4.57 1.75
C HIS A 96 5.05 5.29 0.53
N PRO A 97 4.12 6.25 0.70
CA PRO A 97 3.39 6.61 1.94
C PRO A 97 2.18 5.70 2.20
N PHE A 98 1.71 5.57 3.45
CA PHE A 98 0.56 4.74 3.81
C PHE A 98 -0.68 4.98 2.92
N GLN A 99 -1.48 3.93 2.64
CA GLN A 99 -2.67 3.99 1.76
C GLN A 99 -4.00 3.88 2.53
N TRP A 100 -3.99 4.20 3.83
CA TRP A 100 -5.21 4.24 4.62
C TRP A 100 -6.09 5.38 4.08
N GLY A 101 -7.32 5.04 3.70
CA GLY A 101 -8.22 6.01 3.09
C GLY A 101 -8.87 6.91 4.13
N SER A 102 -9.23 8.12 3.69
CA SER A 102 -10.01 9.07 4.49
C SER A 102 -11.49 9.17 4.04
N LYS A 103 -11.83 8.50 2.94
CA LYS A 103 -13.17 8.50 2.33
C LYS A 103 -13.45 7.15 1.66
N ARG A 104 -14.73 6.79 1.58
CA ARG A 104 -15.23 5.61 0.87
C ARG A 104 -16.38 6.03 -0.04
N ILE A 105 -16.06 6.25 -1.32
CA ILE A 105 -17.06 6.30 -2.40
C ILE A 105 -17.21 4.89 -2.98
N GLY A 106 -16.07 4.23 -3.20
CA GLY A 106 -16.01 2.79 -3.46
C GLY A 106 -15.76 2.00 -2.18
N PRO A 107 -15.81 0.65 -2.25
CA PRO A 107 -15.55 -0.24 -1.12
C PRO A 107 -14.10 -0.14 -0.60
N ASP A 108 -13.85 -0.62 0.62
CA ASP A 108 -12.49 -0.81 1.13
C ASP A 108 -11.77 -1.92 0.33
N LEU A 109 -10.48 -1.72 0.04
CA LEU A 109 -9.64 -2.60 -0.78
C LEU A 109 -8.59 -3.38 0.01
N ALA A 110 -8.47 -3.21 1.33
CA ALA A 110 -7.43 -3.86 2.13
C ALA A 110 -7.46 -5.40 2.08
N ARG A 111 -8.56 -5.99 1.59
CA ARG A 111 -8.81 -7.43 1.52
C ARG A 111 -9.32 -7.87 0.15
N VAL A 112 -8.95 -7.16 -0.92
CA VAL A 112 -9.44 -7.48 -2.27
C VAL A 112 -8.65 -8.60 -2.94
N GLY A 113 -7.43 -8.91 -2.46
CA GLY A 113 -6.59 -9.96 -3.02
C GLY A 113 -7.28 -11.32 -3.02
N GLY A 114 -7.35 -11.96 -4.19
CA GLY A 114 -8.03 -13.25 -4.39
C GLY A 114 -9.57 -13.22 -4.31
N LYS A 115 -10.20 -12.06 -4.01
CA LYS A 115 -11.66 -11.92 -3.98
C LYS A 115 -12.28 -11.90 -5.38
N TYR A 116 -11.56 -11.34 -6.34
CA TYR A 116 -11.93 -11.28 -7.75
C TYR A 116 -10.78 -11.82 -8.61
N SER A 117 -11.10 -12.39 -9.77
CA SER A 117 -10.07 -12.82 -10.73
C SER A 117 -9.36 -11.61 -11.33
N SER A 118 -8.12 -11.81 -11.80
CA SER A 118 -7.41 -10.77 -12.54
C SER A 118 -8.25 -10.26 -13.71
N ASP A 119 -8.88 -11.16 -14.50
CA ASP A 119 -9.77 -10.80 -15.61
C ASP A 119 -10.94 -9.89 -15.19
N TRP A 120 -11.51 -10.12 -14.00
CA TRP A 120 -12.54 -9.23 -13.46
C TRP A 120 -11.96 -7.84 -13.17
N HIS A 121 -10.75 -7.77 -12.61
CA HIS A 121 -10.09 -6.48 -12.39
C HIS A 121 -9.81 -5.74 -13.71
N TYR A 122 -9.33 -6.43 -14.76
CA TYR A 122 -9.15 -5.82 -16.08
C TYR A 122 -10.48 -5.26 -16.61
N ALA A 123 -11.53 -6.07 -16.61
CA ALA A 123 -12.86 -5.65 -17.09
C ALA A 123 -13.40 -4.45 -16.29
N HIS A 124 -13.29 -4.50 -14.95
CA HIS A 124 -13.74 -3.45 -14.06
C HIS A 124 -12.95 -2.15 -14.24
N LEU A 125 -11.62 -2.22 -14.39
CA LEU A 125 -10.78 -1.03 -14.58
C LEU A 125 -10.98 -0.41 -15.97
N ILE A 126 -11.17 -1.23 -17.01
CA ILE A 126 -11.51 -0.75 -18.36
C ILE A 126 -12.86 -0.03 -18.34
N ASN A 127 -13.89 -0.70 -17.80
CA ASN A 127 -15.22 -0.13 -17.69
C ASN A 127 -15.99 -0.71 -16.49
N ALA A 128 -15.95 0.01 -15.36
CA ALA A 128 -16.59 -0.44 -14.13
C ALA A 128 -18.11 -0.66 -14.30
N GLN A 129 -18.77 0.18 -15.10
CA GLN A 129 -20.21 0.10 -15.38
C GLN A 129 -20.59 -1.11 -16.24
N SER A 130 -19.62 -1.73 -16.94
CA SER A 130 -19.88 -2.95 -17.70
C SER A 130 -20.06 -4.18 -16.81
N VAL A 131 -19.46 -4.18 -15.61
CA VAL A 131 -19.52 -5.28 -14.63
C VAL A 131 -20.33 -4.93 -13.39
N VAL A 132 -20.45 -3.64 -13.05
CA VAL A 132 -21.24 -3.08 -11.95
C VAL A 132 -21.97 -1.85 -12.47
N PRO A 133 -23.19 -2.00 -13.05
CA PRO A 133 -23.90 -0.93 -13.75
C PRO A 133 -24.08 0.38 -12.97
N GLU A 134 -24.22 0.29 -11.65
CA GLU A 134 -24.39 1.41 -10.72
C GLU A 134 -23.06 2.06 -10.28
N SER A 135 -21.92 1.59 -10.77
CA SER A 135 -20.61 2.09 -10.36
C SER A 135 -20.43 3.57 -10.73
N LEU A 136 -19.88 4.34 -9.78
CA LEU A 136 -19.45 5.72 -10.00
C LEU A 136 -17.94 5.81 -10.34
N MET A 137 -17.26 4.67 -10.43
CA MET A 137 -15.82 4.64 -10.68
C MET A 137 -15.52 5.10 -12.12
N PRO A 138 -14.51 5.98 -12.32
CA PRO A 138 -14.05 6.36 -13.66
C PRO A 138 -13.50 5.18 -14.46
N HIS A 139 -13.44 5.35 -15.77
CA HIS A 139 -12.79 4.39 -16.67
C HIS A 139 -11.28 4.60 -16.70
N TYR A 140 -10.52 3.52 -16.56
CA TYR A 140 -9.06 3.49 -16.64
C TYR A 140 -8.55 2.63 -17.79
N ALA A 141 -9.32 2.52 -18.87
CA ALA A 141 -8.98 1.70 -20.05
C ALA A 141 -7.60 2.02 -20.62
N PHE A 142 -7.15 3.28 -20.54
CA PHE A 142 -5.84 3.71 -21.02
C PHE A 142 -4.67 2.99 -20.35
N LEU A 143 -4.82 2.48 -19.12
CA LEU A 143 -3.77 1.72 -18.43
C LEU A 143 -3.43 0.41 -19.16
N ALA A 144 -4.38 -0.15 -19.94
CA ALA A 144 -4.16 -1.36 -20.71
C ALA A 144 -3.31 -1.11 -21.97
N ASP A 145 -3.32 0.13 -22.49
CA ASP A 145 -2.54 0.53 -23.66
C ASP A 145 -1.21 1.21 -23.27
N THR A 146 -1.04 1.58 -22.01
CA THR A 146 0.14 2.31 -21.53
C THR A 146 1.24 1.32 -21.11
N PRO A 147 2.40 1.32 -21.77
CA PRO A 147 3.53 0.48 -21.38
C PRO A 147 4.06 0.88 -20.01
N LEU A 148 4.44 -0.12 -19.21
CA LEU A 148 5.05 0.12 -17.91
C LEU A 148 6.53 0.45 -18.07
N GLU A 149 6.98 1.55 -17.49
CA GLU A 149 8.41 1.87 -17.38
C GLU A 149 9.10 0.90 -16.40
N VAL A 150 10.10 0.17 -16.90
CA VAL A 150 10.82 -0.88 -16.14
C VAL A 150 12.20 -0.38 -15.71
N GLU A 151 12.73 0.65 -16.35
CA GLU A 151 14.10 1.15 -16.18
C GLU A 151 14.33 1.76 -14.79
N ASP A 152 13.29 2.34 -14.18
CA ASP A 152 13.39 3.03 -12.89
C ASP A 152 13.17 2.11 -11.67
N VAL A 153 12.78 0.85 -11.89
CA VAL A 153 12.37 -0.08 -10.81
C VAL A 153 13.49 -0.31 -9.80
N VAL A 154 14.73 -0.43 -10.28
CA VAL A 154 15.93 -0.62 -9.45
C VAL A 154 16.18 0.60 -8.56
N ALA A 155 16.02 1.80 -9.12
CA ALA A 155 16.21 3.05 -8.37
C ALA A 155 15.13 3.20 -7.28
N ARG A 156 13.88 2.85 -7.60
CA ARG A 156 12.76 2.85 -6.66
C ARG A 156 12.96 1.86 -5.51
N MET A 157 13.34 0.61 -5.81
CA MET A 157 13.61 -0.38 -4.76
C MET A 157 14.78 0.03 -3.86
N LYS A 158 15.83 0.64 -4.42
CA LYS A 158 16.92 1.24 -3.62
C LYS A 158 16.43 2.37 -2.72
N ALA A 159 15.52 3.23 -3.20
CA ALA A 159 14.93 4.29 -2.41
C ALA A 159 14.06 3.74 -1.27
N GLN A 160 13.24 2.73 -1.55
CA GLN A 160 12.45 2.02 -0.53
C GLN A 160 13.35 1.34 0.51
N ARG A 161 14.46 0.74 0.06
CA ARG A 161 15.47 0.17 0.97
C ARG A 161 16.10 1.23 1.87
N ALA A 162 16.33 2.43 1.36
CA ALA A 162 16.88 3.53 2.16
C ALA A 162 15.94 4.00 3.28
N VAL A 163 14.62 3.78 3.15
CA VAL A 163 13.63 4.10 4.19
C VAL A 163 13.22 2.91 5.06
N GLY A 164 13.91 1.77 4.91
CA GLY A 164 13.78 0.61 5.81
C GLY A 164 13.08 -0.62 5.22
N VAL A 165 12.63 -0.59 3.96
CA VAL A 165 12.05 -1.78 3.31
C VAL A 165 13.15 -2.83 3.06
N PRO A 166 13.03 -4.08 3.53
CA PRO A 166 14.12 -5.06 3.54
C PRO A 166 14.31 -5.76 2.19
N TYR A 167 14.51 -5.01 1.10
CA TYR A 167 14.97 -5.58 -0.17
C TYR A 167 16.42 -6.03 -0.07
N SER A 168 16.67 -7.29 -0.41
CA SER A 168 18.02 -7.85 -0.54
C SER A 168 18.73 -7.34 -1.80
N ASP A 169 20.05 -7.54 -1.88
CA ASP A 169 20.79 -7.25 -3.11
C ASP A 169 20.34 -8.16 -4.28
N GLU A 170 19.89 -9.38 -3.98
CA GLU A 170 19.32 -10.30 -4.97
C GLU A 170 18.00 -9.77 -5.53
N ASP A 171 17.11 -9.27 -4.67
CA ASP A 171 15.83 -8.66 -5.09
C ASP A 171 16.06 -7.50 -6.05
N ILE A 172 17.01 -6.61 -5.71
CA ILE A 172 17.32 -5.43 -6.53
C ILE A 172 18.01 -5.83 -7.84
N ALA A 173 18.89 -6.83 -7.83
CA ALA A 173 19.56 -7.32 -9.02
C ALA A 173 18.59 -7.99 -10.02
N ASN A 174 17.58 -8.70 -9.51
CA ASN A 174 16.59 -9.41 -10.32
C ASN A 174 15.30 -8.62 -10.59
N ALA A 175 15.19 -7.39 -10.07
CA ALA A 175 13.96 -6.59 -10.10
C ALA A 175 13.27 -6.53 -11.48
N ALA A 176 14.04 -6.26 -12.54
CA ALA A 176 13.51 -6.13 -13.89
C ALA A 176 13.14 -7.48 -14.53
N ALA A 177 13.77 -8.58 -14.10
CA ALA A 177 13.43 -9.93 -14.53
C ALA A 177 12.16 -10.41 -13.80
N ASP A 178 12.11 -10.21 -12.48
CA ASP A 178 10.95 -10.53 -11.64
C ASP A 178 9.69 -9.78 -12.07
N LEU A 179 9.82 -8.49 -12.37
CA LEU A 179 8.72 -7.69 -12.90
C LEU A 179 8.13 -8.31 -14.18
N ARG A 180 9.00 -8.68 -15.12
CA ARG A 180 8.59 -9.24 -16.41
C ARG A 180 8.03 -10.64 -16.26
N ALA A 181 8.62 -11.47 -15.41
CA ALA A 181 8.14 -12.83 -15.14
C ALA A 181 6.74 -12.80 -14.51
N GLN A 182 6.49 -11.89 -13.56
CA GLN A 182 5.16 -11.74 -12.96
C GLN A 182 4.10 -11.23 -13.94
N ALA A 183 4.51 -10.45 -14.94
CA ALA A 183 3.64 -9.90 -15.98
C ALA A 183 3.45 -10.84 -17.19
N ASP A 184 4.09 -12.02 -17.20
CA ASP A 184 4.03 -12.99 -18.29
C ASP A 184 3.45 -14.33 -17.78
N PRO A 185 2.25 -14.73 -18.23
CA PRO A 185 1.65 -16.00 -17.82
C PRO A 185 2.41 -17.23 -18.30
N ALA A 186 3.29 -17.10 -19.29
CA ALA A 186 4.12 -18.18 -19.81
C ALA A 186 5.51 -18.26 -19.16
N ALA A 187 5.89 -17.26 -18.34
CA ALA A 187 7.20 -17.23 -17.70
C ALA A 187 7.31 -18.20 -16.53
N ASP A 188 8.52 -18.72 -16.31
CA ASP A 188 8.85 -19.47 -15.09
C ASP A 188 8.96 -18.51 -13.90
N ASN A 189 7.95 -18.56 -13.03
CA ASN A 189 7.85 -17.74 -11.83
C ASN A 189 8.44 -18.41 -10.58
N THR A 190 9.18 -19.52 -10.72
CA THR A 190 9.73 -20.26 -9.57
C THR A 190 10.66 -19.41 -8.71
N ASP A 191 11.58 -18.66 -9.30
CA ASP A 191 12.51 -17.81 -8.55
C ASP A 191 11.85 -16.54 -8.02
N LEU A 192 10.92 -15.96 -8.78
CA LEU A 192 10.05 -14.87 -8.32
C LEU A 192 9.33 -15.28 -7.04
N LEU A 193 8.68 -16.45 -7.02
CA LEU A 193 7.88 -16.92 -5.87
C LEU A 193 8.74 -17.29 -4.65
N LYS A 194 10.02 -17.59 -4.83
CA LYS A 194 10.97 -17.74 -3.71
C LYS A 194 11.24 -16.40 -3.03
N ARG A 195 11.46 -15.33 -3.82
CA ARG A 195 11.71 -13.97 -3.31
C ARG A 195 10.42 -13.31 -2.80
N TYR A 196 9.33 -13.51 -3.52
CA TYR A 196 8.02 -12.91 -3.29
C TYR A 196 6.92 -13.97 -3.18
N PRO A 197 6.84 -14.73 -2.07
CA PRO A 197 5.76 -15.68 -1.85
C PRO A 197 4.37 -15.03 -2.00
N LYS A 198 3.40 -15.77 -2.54
CA LYS A 198 2.02 -15.29 -2.83
C LYS A 198 1.92 -14.18 -3.89
N ALA A 199 3.01 -13.81 -4.59
CA ALA A 199 2.90 -12.95 -5.76
C ALA A 199 2.00 -13.62 -6.82
N VAL A 200 1.03 -12.88 -7.34
CA VAL A 200 0.11 -13.38 -8.37
C VAL A 200 0.65 -12.99 -9.74
N THR A 201 0.85 -13.99 -10.60
CA THR A 201 1.12 -13.79 -12.02
C THR A 201 -0.14 -13.25 -12.68
N VAL A 202 -0.01 -12.15 -13.41
CA VAL A 202 -1.15 -11.55 -14.12
C VAL A 202 -1.22 -12.08 -15.55
N PRO A 203 -2.44 -12.22 -16.13
CA PRO A 203 -2.63 -12.68 -17.50
C PRO A 203 -1.85 -11.89 -18.56
N GLY A 204 -1.71 -10.57 -18.38
CA GLY A 204 -1.02 -9.72 -19.33
C GLY A 204 -1.66 -9.69 -20.72
N ASN A 205 -1.04 -8.93 -21.63
CA ASN A 205 -1.40 -8.90 -23.06
C ASN A 205 -0.45 -9.74 -23.94
N GLY A 206 0.52 -10.44 -23.31
CA GLY A 206 1.54 -11.25 -24.00
C GLY A 206 2.58 -10.45 -24.80
N GLN A 207 2.64 -9.12 -24.65
CA GLN A 207 3.62 -8.26 -25.31
C GLN A 207 4.59 -7.66 -24.29
N GLN A 208 4.29 -6.47 -23.78
CA GLN A 208 5.07 -5.77 -22.77
C GLN A 208 4.18 -5.52 -21.56
N PRO A 209 4.74 -5.56 -20.33
CA PRO A 209 3.99 -5.23 -19.13
C PRO A 209 3.33 -3.86 -19.27
N THR A 210 2.05 -3.79 -18.96
CA THR A 210 1.27 -2.56 -18.98
C THR A 210 1.10 -1.99 -17.59
N GLU A 211 0.68 -0.74 -17.50
CA GLU A 211 0.31 -0.14 -16.21
C GLU A 211 -0.89 -0.86 -15.57
N MET A 212 -1.81 -1.39 -16.39
CA MET A 212 -2.93 -2.20 -15.92
C MET A 212 -2.42 -3.49 -15.24
N ASP A 213 -1.45 -4.17 -15.85
CA ASP A 213 -0.85 -5.39 -15.30
C ASP A 213 -0.24 -5.14 -13.92
N ALA A 214 0.47 -4.02 -13.78
CA ALA A 214 1.04 -3.61 -12.52
C ALA A 214 -0.04 -3.33 -11.47
N LEU A 215 -1.06 -2.54 -11.81
CA LEU A 215 -2.15 -2.19 -10.90
C LEU A 215 -2.92 -3.44 -10.45
N VAL A 216 -3.20 -4.38 -11.36
CA VAL A 216 -3.87 -5.64 -11.03
C VAL A 216 -2.99 -6.49 -10.09
N ALA A 217 -1.68 -6.58 -10.34
CA ALA A 217 -0.76 -7.29 -9.45
C ALA A 217 -0.77 -6.69 -8.03
N TYR A 218 -0.77 -5.36 -7.91
CA TYR A 218 -0.91 -4.67 -6.62
C TYR A 218 -2.23 -4.99 -5.92
N LEU A 219 -3.37 -4.91 -6.62
CA LEU A 219 -4.67 -5.22 -6.03
C LEU A 219 -4.75 -6.68 -5.56
N GLN A 220 -4.14 -7.60 -6.30
CA GLN A 220 -4.15 -9.02 -5.96
C GLN A 220 -3.35 -9.37 -4.70
N VAL A 221 -2.37 -8.56 -4.30
CA VAL A 221 -1.59 -8.84 -3.08
C VAL A 221 -2.26 -8.30 -1.81
N LEU A 222 -3.20 -7.35 -1.93
CA LEU A 222 -3.80 -6.67 -0.77
C LEU A 222 -4.53 -7.62 0.17
N GLY A 223 -4.06 -7.69 1.42
CA GLY A 223 -4.64 -8.50 2.48
C GLY A 223 -4.30 -9.99 2.41
N THR A 224 -3.41 -10.40 1.51
CA THR A 224 -3.04 -11.82 1.32
C THR A 224 -1.84 -12.25 2.17
N MET A 225 -1.03 -11.30 2.63
CA MET A 225 0.27 -11.59 3.25
C MET A 225 0.13 -12.24 4.62
N VAL A 226 -0.80 -11.74 5.44
CA VAL A 226 -1.05 -12.21 6.81
C VAL A 226 -1.96 -13.44 6.80
N ASP A 227 -1.61 -14.42 7.63
CA ASP A 227 -2.51 -15.53 7.96
C ASP A 227 -3.35 -15.17 9.19
N PHE A 228 -4.60 -14.78 8.95
CA PHE A 228 -5.53 -14.40 10.01
C PHE A 228 -6.16 -15.62 10.72
N ALA A 229 -5.88 -16.85 10.29
CA ALA A 229 -6.31 -18.04 11.03
C ALA A 229 -5.41 -18.33 12.24
N ASP A 230 -4.21 -17.74 12.29
CA ASP A 230 -3.29 -17.86 13.42
C ASP A 230 -3.59 -16.78 14.49
N PRO A 231 -4.09 -17.16 15.68
CA PRO A 231 -4.42 -16.23 16.75
C PRO A 231 -3.20 -15.48 17.30
N ALA A 232 -1.98 -15.93 17.01
CA ALA A 232 -0.76 -15.21 17.36
C ALA A 232 -0.62 -13.89 16.59
N ASN A 233 -1.23 -13.79 15.39
CA ASN A 233 -1.21 -12.59 14.56
C ASN A 233 -2.32 -11.58 14.95
N GLU A 234 -3.22 -11.95 15.87
CA GLU A 234 -4.36 -11.13 16.31
C GLU A 234 -4.12 -10.37 17.63
N LYS A 235 -3.06 -10.71 18.38
CA LYS A 235 -2.82 -10.13 19.70
C LYS A 235 -1.81 -8.99 19.62
N PRO A 236 -2.21 -7.72 19.83
CA PRO A 236 -1.24 -6.72 20.24
C PRO A 236 -0.64 -7.21 21.56
N ARG A 237 0.67 -7.45 21.62
CA ARG A 237 1.33 -7.63 22.92
C ARG A 237 1.15 -6.33 23.70
N GLN A 238 0.45 -6.42 24.83
CA GLN A 238 0.31 -5.33 25.79
C GLN A 238 1.63 -5.09 26.51
#